data_AF-A0A9D8GBN3-F1
#
_entry.id   AF-A0A9D8GBN3-F1
#
_cell.length_a   1.000
_cell.length_b   1.000
_cell.length_c   1.000
_cell.angle_alpha   90.00
_cell.angle_beta   90.00
_cell.angle_gamma   90.00
#
_symmetry.space_group_name_H-M   'P 1'
#
loop_
_entity.id
_entity.type
_entity.pdbx_description
1 polymer ?
#
loop_
_entity_poly.entity_id
_entity_poly.type
_entity_poly.pdbx_seq_one_letter_code
_entity_poly.pdbx_strand_id
1 'polypeptide(L)'
;MDTQRQPGNAIRSELVAHFQKMREPLLKQWMQLMTSEGLLTGIAAGETENELATIYDTRVRCLETGRYDEARAYAKALTERGALRGMTAGQIVGVCRSLCHVCGRSLFDLYHGDLARLNGALDVYEPVANRILSIVVAAFIEEKEKTVRQQQEAIRELSTPVLQLREGLLILPIIGMIDTQRARQLTEQLLRAIRANRARVAVLDITGVAAV
;
A
#
# COMPACT_ATOMS: atom_id res chain seq x y z
N MET A 1 16.71 -38.27 24.04
CA MET A 1 17.33 -37.61 22.88
C MET A 1 16.97 -36.15 22.99
N ASP A 2 17.90 -35.40 23.56
CA ASP A 2 17.69 -34.06 24.09
C ASP A 2 17.38 -33.04 23.00
N THR A 3 16.29 -32.33 23.25
CA THR A 3 15.86 -31.12 22.57
C THR A 3 16.91 -30.04 22.77
N GLN A 4 17.82 -29.87 21.82
CA GLN A 4 18.57 -28.62 21.65
C GLN A 4 17.55 -27.49 21.42
N ARG A 5 17.14 -26.82 22.51
CA ARG A 5 16.47 -25.51 22.45
C ARG A 5 17.42 -24.54 21.76
N GLN A 6 17.16 -24.27 20.48
CA GLN A 6 17.87 -23.21 19.76
C GLN A 6 17.73 -21.90 20.57
N PRO A 7 18.83 -21.19 20.89
CA PRO A 7 18.80 -20.00 21.73
C PRO A 7 17.84 -18.91 21.22
N GLY A 8 17.61 -18.83 19.91
CA GLY A 8 16.66 -17.91 19.29
C GLY A 8 15.18 -18.16 19.64
N ASN A 9 14.77 -19.38 19.99
CA ASN A 9 13.38 -19.65 20.40
C ASN A 9 13.09 -19.15 21.81
N ALA A 10 14.06 -19.24 22.73
CA ALA A 10 13.91 -18.73 24.09
C ALA A 10 13.81 -17.21 24.10
N ILE A 11 14.71 -16.53 23.36
CA ILE A 11 14.69 -15.07 23.21
C ILE A 11 13.38 -14.62 22.57
N ARG A 12 12.90 -15.31 21.52
CA ARG A 12 11.62 -14.99 20.89
C ARG A 12 10.45 -15.03 21.88
N SER A 13 10.32 -16.09 22.66
CA SER A 13 9.23 -16.21 23.65
C SER A 13 9.29 -15.10 24.71
N GLU A 14 10.49 -14.75 25.16
CA GLU A 14 10.70 -13.66 26.10
C GLU A 14 10.32 -12.29 25.49
N LEU A 15 10.72 -12.04 24.25
CA LEU A 15 10.34 -10.84 23.50
C LEU A 15 8.83 -10.70 23.34
N VAL A 16 8.16 -11.78 22.97
CA VAL A 16 6.69 -11.80 22.82
C VAL A 16 6.02 -11.49 24.16
N ALA A 17 6.46 -12.14 25.25
CA ALA A 17 5.93 -11.89 26.58
C ALA A 17 6.17 -10.43 27.04
N HIS A 18 7.35 -9.88 26.74
CA HIS A 18 7.67 -8.48 27.02
C HIS A 18 6.76 -7.52 26.27
N PHE A 19 6.61 -7.70 24.95
CA PHE A 19 5.74 -6.83 24.14
C PHE A 19 4.25 -6.97 24.49
N GLN A 20 3.79 -8.15 24.92
CA GLN A 20 2.44 -8.32 25.45
C GLN A 20 2.26 -7.56 26.77
N LYS A 21 3.24 -7.65 27.69
CA LYS A 21 3.22 -6.92 28.97
C LYS A 21 3.30 -5.41 28.77
N MET A 22 4.11 -4.96 27.83
CA MET A 22 4.37 -3.54 27.55
C MET A 22 3.41 -2.92 26.52
N ARG A 23 2.37 -3.64 26.11
CA ARG A 23 1.42 -3.23 25.06
C ARG A 23 0.87 -1.82 25.27
N GLU A 24 0.21 -1.56 26.40
CA GLU A 24 -0.43 -0.26 26.67
C GLU A 24 0.58 0.90 26.75
N PRO A 25 1.69 0.78 27.50
CA PRO A 25 2.73 1.81 27.49
C PRO A 25 3.29 2.10 26.08
N LEU A 26 3.54 1.06 25.28
CA LEU A 26 4.13 1.22 23.95
C LEU A 26 3.16 1.83 22.95
N LEU A 27 1.88 1.45 22.97
CA LEU A 27 0.85 2.09 22.15
C LEU A 27 0.74 3.59 22.47
N LYS A 28 0.74 3.95 23.75
CA LYS A 28 0.71 5.35 24.18
C LYS A 28 1.95 6.13 23.71
N GLN A 29 3.15 5.56 23.90
CA GLN A 29 4.40 6.18 23.44
C GLN A 29 4.42 6.33 21.91
N TRP A 30 3.93 5.33 21.18
CA TRP A 30 3.89 5.34 19.73
C TRP A 30 2.95 6.43 19.21
N MET A 31 1.75 6.53 19.79
CA MET A 31 0.78 7.58 19.45
C MET A 31 1.36 8.98 19.69
N GLN A 32 2.03 9.19 20.83
CA GLN A 32 2.69 10.46 21.14
C GLN A 32 3.79 10.79 20.13
N LEU A 33 4.61 9.80 19.77
CA LEU A 33 5.69 9.96 18.79
C LEU A 33 5.13 10.32 17.41
N MET A 34 4.13 9.60 16.91
CA MET A 34 3.52 9.90 15.61
C MET A 34 2.84 11.27 15.57
N THR A 35 2.23 11.69 16.69
CA THR A 35 1.66 13.03 16.82
C THR A 35 2.75 14.09 16.71
N SER A 36 3.87 13.90 17.43
CA SER A 36 5.00 14.84 17.41
C SER A 36 5.70 14.94 16.06
N GLU A 37 5.73 13.85 15.30
CA GLU A 37 6.30 13.78 13.95
C GLU A 37 5.29 14.21 12.86
N GLY A 38 4.06 14.58 13.24
CA GLY A 38 3.01 15.00 12.30
C GLY A 38 2.50 13.88 11.39
N LEU A 39 2.76 12.61 11.72
CA LEU A 39 2.42 11.45 10.88
C LEU A 39 0.92 11.16 10.82
N LEU A 40 0.15 11.68 11.78
CA LEU A 40 -1.30 11.52 11.85
C LEU A 40 -2.08 12.58 11.05
N THR A 41 -1.39 13.52 10.40
CA THR A 41 -2.03 14.53 9.56
C THR A 41 -2.78 13.88 8.40
N GLY A 42 -4.10 14.09 8.35
CA GLY A 42 -4.98 13.50 7.33
C GLY A 42 -5.68 12.19 7.72
N ILE A 43 -5.47 11.67 8.95
CA ILE A 43 -6.16 10.49 9.47
C ILE A 43 -7.37 10.92 10.32
N ALA A 44 -8.51 10.24 10.18
CA ALA A 44 -9.71 10.51 10.99
C ALA A 44 -9.48 10.12 12.46
N ALA A 45 -9.66 11.08 13.38
CA ALA A 45 -9.26 10.95 14.79
C ALA A 45 -9.92 9.79 15.58
N GLY A 46 -11.09 9.30 15.16
CA GLY A 46 -11.84 8.26 15.88
C GLY A 46 -11.46 6.81 15.55
N GLU A 47 -10.76 6.56 14.45
CA GLU A 47 -10.37 5.21 14.00
C GLU A 47 -8.89 4.90 14.28
N THR A 48 -8.10 5.91 14.65
CA THR A 48 -6.65 5.81 14.81
C THR A 48 -6.24 4.82 15.92
N GLU A 49 -6.87 4.85 17.10
CA GLU A 49 -6.44 3.99 18.22
C GLU A 49 -6.62 2.49 17.93
N ASN A 50 -7.77 2.10 17.38
CA ASN A 50 -8.05 0.71 17.05
C ASN A 50 -7.13 0.19 15.95
N GLU A 51 -6.83 1.01 14.94
CA GLU A 51 -5.91 0.62 13.88
C GLU A 51 -4.46 0.51 14.40
N LEU A 52 -4.00 1.41 15.28
CA LEU A 52 -2.69 1.29 15.90
C LEU A 52 -2.56 0.04 16.77
N ALA A 53 -3.58 -0.26 17.59
CA ALA A 53 -3.66 -1.50 18.36
C ALA A 53 -3.54 -2.72 17.45
N THR A 54 -4.28 -2.73 16.33
CA THR A 54 -4.28 -3.84 15.36
C THR A 54 -2.91 -4.01 14.69
N ILE A 55 -2.26 -2.92 14.29
CA ILE A 55 -0.90 -2.95 13.70
C ILE A 55 0.11 -3.52 14.71
N TYR A 56 0.06 -3.05 15.96
CA TYR A 56 0.93 -3.53 17.02
C TYR A 56 0.73 -5.03 17.28
N ASP A 57 -0.51 -5.47 17.48
CA ASP A 57 -0.83 -6.86 17.79
C ASP A 57 -0.47 -7.79 16.63
N THR A 58 -0.70 -7.36 15.40
CA THR A 58 -0.28 -8.11 14.19
C THR A 58 1.23 -8.29 14.15
N ARG A 59 2.01 -7.27 14.51
CA ARG A 59 3.47 -7.36 14.57
C ARG A 59 3.96 -8.33 15.64
N VAL A 60 3.38 -8.27 16.84
CA VAL A 60 3.71 -9.20 17.93
C VAL A 60 3.38 -10.64 17.52
N ARG A 61 2.26 -10.86 16.84
CA ARG A 61 1.89 -12.18 16.31
C ARG A 61 2.84 -12.67 15.20
N CYS A 62 3.30 -11.79 14.33
CA CYS A 62 4.32 -12.13 13.33
C CYS A 62 5.64 -12.53 14.00
N LEU A 63 6.03 -11.84 15.07
CA LEU A 63 7.21 -12.18 15.87
C LEU A 63 7.08 -13.56 16.54
N GLU A 64 5.92 -13.83 17.13
CA GLU A 64 5.62 -15.11 17.78
C GLU A 64 5.63 -16.27 16.77
N THR A 65 4.88 -16.14 15.69
CA THR A 65 4.59 -17.25 14.76
C THR A 65 5.61 -17.39 13.63
N GLY A 66 6.33 -16.31 13.29
CA GLY A 66 7.15 -16.21 12.09
C GLY A 66 6.34 -16.22 10.78
N ARG A 67 5.00 -16.10 10.85
CA ARG A 67 4.10 -16.07 9.68
C ARG A 67 3.62 -14.64 9.42
N TYR A 68 3.36 -14.34 8.15
CA TYR A 68 3.06 -12.97 7.69
C TYR A 68 1.80 -12.88 6.83
N ASP A 69 1.02 -13.96 6.71
CA ASP A 69 -0.18 -14.00 5.88
C ASP A 69 -1.24 -13.02 6.38
N GLU A 70 -1.43 -12.94 7.69
CA GLU A 70 -2.34 -11.98 8.33
C GLU A 70 -1.89 -10.54 8.11
N ALA A 71 -0.58 -10.25 8.25
CA ALA A 71 -0.04 -8.93 7.99
C ALA A 71 -0.24 -8.51 6.52
N ARG A 72 -0.09 -9.45 5.57
CA ARG A 72 -0.35 -9.20 4.15
C ARG A 72 -1.82 -8.95 3.87
N ALA A 73 -2.71 -9.78 4.43
CA ALA A 73 -4.15 -9.63 4.28
C ALA A 73 -4.64 -8.29 4.85
N TYR A 74 -4.14 -7.93 6.04
CA TYR A 74 -4.47 -6.67 6.69
C TYR A 74 -3.93 -5.45 5.92
N ALA A 75 -2.67 -5.49 5.46
CA ALA A 75 -2.11 -4.40 4.65
C ALA A 75 -2.92 -4.16 3.36
N LYS A 76 -3.35 -5.23 2.69
CA LYS A 76 -4.24 -5.16 1.53
C LYS A 76 -5.59 -4.54 1.90
N ALA A 77 -6.24 -5.03 2.95
CA ALA A 77 -7.52 -4.50 3.41
C ALA A 77 -7.44 -3.01 3.81
N LEU A 78 -6.31 -2.58 4.39
CA LEU A 78 -6.06 -1.18 4.74
C LEU A 78 -5.99 -0.28 3.51
N THR A 79 -5.33 -0.74 2.44
CA THR A 79 -5.27 -0.02 1.15
C THR A 79 -6.62 0.03 0.45
N GLU A 80 -7.36 -1.08 0.40
CA GLU A 80 -8.65 -1.20 -0.31
C GLU A 80 -9.78 -0.39 0.36
N ARG A 81 -9.83 -0.36 1.71
CA ARG A 81 -10.80 0.47 2.45
C ARG A 81 -10.51 1.97 2.36
N GLY A 82 -9.38 2.34 1.76
CA GLY A 82 -8.99 3.73 1.60
C GLY A 82 -8.51 4.40 2.89
N ALA A 83 -8.17 3.63 3.93
CA ALA A 83 -7.64 4.15 5.19
C ALA A 83 -6.29 4.88 5.00
N LEU A 84 -5.58 4.56 3.91
CA LEU A 84 -4.34 5.24 3.51
C LEU A 84 -4.57 6.33 2.45
N ARG A 85 -5.82 6.70 2.14
CA ARG A 85 -6.09 7.79 1.20
C ARG A 85 -5.55 9.10 1.75
N GLY A 86 -4.85 9.85 0.91
CA GLY A 86 -4.16 11.09 1.31
C GLY A 86 -2.80 10.86 1.97
N MET A 87 -2.46 9.63 2.38
CA MET A 87 -1.12 9.34 2.88
C MET A 87 -0.11 9.21 1.74
N THR A 88 1.09 9.70 2.00
CA THR A 88 2.28 9.50 1.17
C THR A 88 3.02 8.22 1.57
N ALA A 89 3.84 7.67 0.67
CA ALA A 89 4.72 6.55 0.99
C ALA A 89 5.65 6.88 2.18
N GLY A 90 6.14 8.13 2.25
CA GLY A 90 6.99 8.60 3.35
C GLY A 90 6.28 8.55 4.71
N GLN A 91 5.00 8.94 4.78
CA GLN A 91 4.23 8.85 6.02
C GLN A 91 4.02 7.38 6.46
N ILE A 92 3.74 6.47 5.54
CA ILE A 92 3.59 5.03 5.84
C ILE A 92 4.89 4.44 6.40
N VAL A 93 6.02 4.76 5.76
CA VAL A 93 7.34 4.36 6.26
C VAL A 93 7.60 4.98 7.64
N GLY A 94 7.21 6.24 7.85
CA GLY A 94 7.29 6.92 9.14
C GLY A 94 6.51 6.23 10.26
N VAL A 95 5.28 5.78 9.98
CA VAL A 95 4.45 5.03 10.93
C VAL A 95 5.13 3.71 11.32
N CYS A 96 5.62 2.94 10.35
CA CYS A 96 6.33 1.68 10.63
C CYS A 96 7.64 1.90 11.40
N ARG A 97 8.42 2.92 11.02
CA ARG A 97 9.68 3.28 11.67
C ARG A 97 9.47 3.75 13.11
N SER A 98 8.46 4.58 13.36
CA SER A 98 8.17 5.07 14.71
C SER A 98 7.78 3.92 15.65
N LEU A 99 7.08 2.90 15.16
CA LEU A 99 6.86 1.66 15.92
C LEU A 99 8.17 0.92 16.20
N CYS A 100 9.04 0.78 15.18
CA CYS A 100 10.37 0.18 15.38
C CYS A 100 11.16 0.90 16.47
N HIS A 101 11.07 2.23 16.51
CA HIS A 101 11.77 3.08 17.46
C HIS A 101 11.30 2.87 18.91
N VAL A 102 9.98 2.88 19.17
CA VAL A 102 9.46 2.66 20.53
C VAL A 102 9.76 1.25 21.03
N CYS A 103 9.60 0.24 20.18
CA CYS A 103 9.94 -1.14 20.52
C CYS A 103 11.45 -1.30 20.74
N GLY A 104 12.30 -0.70 19.89
CA GLY A 104 13.76 -0.75 20.04
C GLY A 104 14.25 -0.14 21.36
N ARG A 105 13.68 1.01 21.76
CA ARG A 105 13.93 1.56 23.10
C ARG A 105 13.50 0.61 24.22
N SER A 106 12.34 -0.01 24.08
CA SER A 106 11.85 -0.99 25.05
C SER A 106 12.74 -2.23 25.16
N LEU A 107 13.33 -2.68 24.06
CA LEU A 107 14.31 -3.78 24.06
C LEU A 107 15.62 -3.36 24.74
N PHE A 108 16.08 -2.14 24.47
CA PHE A 108 17.23 -1.59 25.18
C PHE A 108 16.97 -1.53 26.68
N ASP A 109 15.84 -1.00 27.13
CA ASP A 109 15.49 -0.95 28.55
C ASP A 109 15.45 -2.36 29.19
N LEU A 110 15.01 -3.38 28.46
CA LEU A 110 14.98 -4.77 28.93
C LEU A 110 16.38 -5.40 29.04
N TYR A 111 17.28 -5.13 28.08
CA TYR A 111 18.56 -5.85 27.95
C TYR A 111 19.82 -4.97 28.09
N HIS A 112 19.72 -3.70 28.47
CA HIS A 112 20.88 -2.79 28.57
C HIS A 112 22.00 -3.31 29.47
N GLY A 113 21.69 -4.20 30.43
CA GLY A 113 22.67 -4.86 31.29
C GLY A 113 23.33 -6.12 30.69
N ASP A 114 22.86 -6.61 29.54
CA ASP A 114 23.36 -7.82 28.87
C ASP A 114 23.36 -7.61 27.34
N LEU A 115 24.49 -7.10 26.82
CA LEU A 115 24.66 -6.80 25.40
C LEU A 115 24.54 -8.03 24.49
N ALA A 116 24.91 -9.22 24.98
CA ALA A 116 24.79 -10.44 24.19
C ALA A 116 23.33 -10.81 23.97
N ARG A 117 22.50 -10.67 25.02
CA ARG A 117 21.05 -10.86 24.90
C ARG A 117 20.37 -9.76 24.09
N LEU A 118 20.80 -8.51 24.24
CA LEU A 118 20.30 -7.41 23.42
C LEU A 118 20.53 -7.68 21.92
N ASN A 119 21.74 -8.08 21.54
CA ASN A 119 22.05 -8.43 20.15
C ASN A 119 21.19 -9.60 19.66
N GLY A 120 21.07 -10.68 20.46
CA GLY A 120 20.21 -11.80 20.12
C GLY A 120 18.73 -11.43 20.00
N ALA A 121 18.26 -10.46 20.79
CA ALA A 121 16.91 -9.91 20.69
C ALA A 121 16.70 -9.11 19.39
N LEU A 122 17.68 -8.28 19.00
CA LEU A 122 17.66 -7.54 17.74
C LEU A 122 17.70 -8.49 16.54
N ASP A 123 18.54 -9.54 16.57
CA ASP A 123 18.62 -10.56 15.51
C ASP A 123 17.27 -11.25 15.25
N VAL A 124 16.43 -11.39 16.28
CA VAL A 124 15.08 -11.96 16.16
C VAL A 124 14.05 -10.91 15.72
N TYR A 125 14.16 -9.68 16.23
CA TYR A 125 13.16 -8.64 16.03
C TYR A 125 13.30 -7.88 14.71
N GLU A 126 14.52 -7.54 14.29
CA GLU A 126 14.78 -6.74 13.09
C GLU A 126 14.27 -7.40 11.79
N PRO A 127 14.45 -8.72 11.56
CA PRO A 127 13.89 -9.34 10.36
C PRO A 127 12.37 -9.22 10.28
N VAL A 128 11.68 -9.34 11.42
CA VAL A 128 10.21 -9.19 11.50
C VAL A 128 9.81 -7.75 11.19
N ALA A 129 10.52 -6.77 11.75
CA ALA A 129 10.35 -5.35 11.48
C ALA A 129 10.43 -5.03 9.98
N ASN A 130 11.53 -5.46 9.38
CA ASN A 130 11.84 -5.19 7.98
C ASN A 130 10.84 -5.89 7.06
N ARG A 131 10.46 -7.12 7.39
CA ARG A 131 9.47 -7.87 6.59
C ARG A 131 8.10 -7.21 6.60
N ILE A 132 7.62 -6.73 7.75
CA ILE A 132 6.35 -6.00 7.86
C ILE A 132 6.41 -4.69 7.07
N LEU A 133 7.49 -3.92 7.19
CA LEU A 133 7.68 -2.69 6.41
C LEU A 133 7.58 -2.98 4.91
N SER A 134 8.29 -4.00 4.42
CA SER A 134 8.23 -4.39 3.00
C SER A 134 6.82 -4.79 2.56
N ILE A 135 6.07 -5.53 3.39
CA ILE A 135 4.70 -5.95 3.08
C ILE A 135 3.78 -4.74 2.93
N VAL A 136 3.82 -3.81 3.89
CA VAL A 136 2.95 -2.63 3.90
C VAL A 136 3.28 -1.70 2.73
N VAL A 137 4.57 -1.45 2.48
CA VAL A 137 5.02 -0.61 1.36
C VAL A 137 4.65 -1.24 0.01
N ALA A 138 4.86 -2.55 -0.16
CA ALA A 138 4.48 -3.24 -1.39
C ALA A 138 2.97 -3.16 -1.65
N ALA A 139 2.14 -3.44 -0.64
CA ALA A 139 0.67 -3.34 -0.77
C ALA A 139 0.23 -1.92 -1.16
N PHE A 140 0.85 -0.90 -0.55
CA PHE A 140 0.56 0.49 -0.90
C PHE A 140 0.94 0.83 -2.35
N ILE A 141 2.12 0.40 -2.81
CA ILE A 141 2.57 0.63 -4.19
C ILE A 141 1.65 -0.10 -5.17
N GLU A 142 1.33 -1.37 -4.92
CA GLU A 142 0.44 -2.18 -5.77
C GLU A 142 -0.94 -1.51 -5.96
N GLU A 143 -1.53 -0.98 -4.89
CA GLU A 143 -2.83 -0.29 -4.97
C GLU A 143 -2.73 1.06 -5.72
N LYS A 144 -1.63 1.79 -5.52
CA LYS A 144 -1.37 3.03 -6.28
C LYS A 144 -1.20 2.75 -7.76
N GLU A 145 -0.43 1.73 -8.12
CA GLU A 145 -0.27 1.33 -9.52
C GLU A 145 -1.59 0.86 -10.15
N LYS A 146 -2.40 0.10 -9.40
CA LYS A 146 -3.73 -0.31 -9.84
C LYS A 146 -4.61 0.89 -10.13
N THR A 147 -4.59 1.90 -9.24
CA THR A 147 -5.32 3.16 -9.44
C THR A 147 -4.83 3.89 -10.70
N VAL A 148 -3.51 4.00 -10.89
CA VAL A 148 -2.92 4.64 -12.09
C VAL A 148 -3.33 3.89 -13.36
N ARG A 149 -3.30 2.55 -13.37
CA ARG A 149 -3.74 1.73 -14.51
C ARG A 149 -5.21 1.98 -14.85
N GLN A 150 -6.08 1.97 -13.84
CA GLN A 150 -7.52 2.26 -14.02
C GLN A 150 -7.75 3.68 -14.54
N GLN A 151 -7.01 4.67 -14.04
CA GLN A 151 -7.07 6.05 -14.54
C GLN A 151 -6.61 6.14 -16.00
N GLN A 152 -5.54 5.44 -16.37
CA GLN A 152 -5.06 5.40 -17.76
C GLN A 152 -6.07 4.73 -18.69
N GLU A 153 -6.71 3.65 -18.27
CA GLU A 153 -7.78 2.99 -19.02
C GLU A 153 -9.00 3.91 -19.20
N ALA A 154 -9.46 4.55 -18.13
CA ALA A 154 -10.56 5.51 -18.19
C ALA A 154 -10.23 6.70 -19.10
N ILE A 155 -9.00 7.23 -19.05
CA ILE A 155 -8.55 8.30 -19.95
C ILE A 155 -8.57 7.81 -21.40
N ARG A 156 -8.12 6.57 -21.69
CA ARG A 156 -8.17 6.01 -23.05
C ARG A 156 -9.60 5.89 -23.56
N GLU A 157 -10.52 5.40 -22.72
CA GLU A 157 -11.95 5.32 -23.04
C GLU A 157 -12.57 6.70 -23.29
N LEU A 158 -12.22 7.70 -22.48
CA LEU A 158 -12.73 9.08 -22.59
C LEU A 158 -12.07 9.92 -23.69
N SER A 159 -10.85 9.59 -24.12
CA SER A 159 -10.09 10.37 -25.10
C SER A 159 -10.34 9.96 -26.55
N THR A 160 -11.25 9.01 -26.79
CA THR A 160 -11.55 8.45 -28.11
C THR A 160 -13.05 8.14 -28.38
N PRO A 161 -14.04 8.90 -27.85
CA PRO A 161 -15.43 8.56 -28.06
C PRO A 161 -15.86 8.82 -29.51
N VAL A 162 -16.41 7.80 -30.18
CA VAL A 162 -17.17 8.02 -31.42
C VAL A 162 -18.54 8.59 -31.05
N LEU A 163 -18.76 9.86 -31.33
CA LEU A 163 -19.99 10.59 -31.01
C LEU A 163 -20.93 10.60 -32.23
N GLN A 164 -22.21 10.30 -32.01
CA GLN A 164 -23.23 10.50 -33.05
C GLN A 164 -23.75 11.94 -32.98
N LEU A 165 -23.48 12.75 -34.01
CA LEU A 165 -23.97 14.13 -34.06
C LEU A 165 -25.44 14.18 -34.52
N ARG A 166 -25.78 13.34 -35.50
CA ARG A 166 -27.14 13.15 -36.01
C ARG A 166 -27.25 11.79 -36.69
N GLU A 167 -28.46 11.40 -37.08
CA GLU A 167 -28.66 10.17 -37.85
C GLU A 167 -27.77 10.14 -39.09
N GLY A 168 -27.01 9.05 -39.27
CA GLY A 168 -26.09 8.89 -40.39
C GLY A 168 -24.75 9.64 -40.28
N LEU A 169 -24.48 10.43 -39.23
CA LEU A 169 -23.25 11.22 -39.08
C LEU A 169 -22.55 10.97 -37.73
N LEU A 170 -21.28 10.55 -37.79
CA LEU A 170 -20.40 10.33 -36.64
C LEU A 170 -19.26 11.35 -36.60
N ILE A 171 -18.81 11.68 -35.39
CA ILE A 171 -17.61 12.49 -35.12
C ILE A 171 -16.67 11.67 -34.22
N LEU A 172 -15.39 11.69 -34.54
CA LEU A 172 -14.34 11.08 -33.73
C LEU A 172 -13.21 12.10 -33.51
N PRO A 173 -13.14 12.73 -32.32
CA PRO A 173 -12.03 13.61 -31.98
C PRO A 173 -10.81 12.77 -31.63
N ILE A 174 -9.65 13.16 -32.17
CA ILE A 174 -8.36 12.51 -31.99
C ILE A 174 -7.39 13.57 -31.46
N ILE A 175 -6.98 13.40 -30.20
CA ILE A 175 -6.11 14.35 -29.49
C ILE A 175 -4.85 13.63 -29.00
N GLY A 176 -3.69 14.27 -29.19
CA GLY A 176 -2.40 13.85 -28.65
C GLY A 176 -1.73 12.70 -29.43
N MET A 177 -0.77 12.03 -28.80
CA MET A 177 0.05 10.99 -29.45
C MET A 177 -0.78 9.78 -29.88
N ILE A 178 -0.56 9.29 -31.10
CA ILE A 178 -1.12 8.02 -31.59
C ILE A 178 0.02 7.04 -31.82
N ASP A 179 -0.01 5.94 -31.06
CA ASP A 179 0.77 4.74 -31.36
C ASP A 179 -0.08 3.74 -32.17
N THR A 180 0.57 2.67 -32.65
CA THR A 180 -0.08 1.62 -33.46
C THR A 180 -1.26 0.96 -32.74
N GLN A 181 -1.17 0.79 -31.41
CA GLN A 181 -2.21 0.16 -30.61
C GLN A 181 -3.46 1.04 -30.54
N ARG A 182 -3.29 2.34 -30.30
CA ARG A 182 -4.36 3.34 -30.25
C ARG A 182 -5.03 3.52 -31.60
N ALA A 183 -4.26 3.56 -32.69
CA ALA A 183 -4.80 3.64 -34.05
C ALA A 183 -5.73 2.46 -34.36
N ARG A 184 -5.34 1.25 -33.95
CA ARG A 184 -6.16 0.04 -34.13
C ARG A 184 -7.44 0.10 -33.31
N GLN A 185 -7.37 0.50 -32.04
CA GLN A 185 -8.54 0.64 -31.17
C GLN A 185 -9.54 1.67 -31.71
N LEU A 186 -9.06 2.84 -32.15
CA LEU A 186 -9.87 3.89 -32.79
C LEU A 186 -10.61 3.36 -34.01
N THR A 187 -9.89 2.62 -34.86
CA THR A 187 -10.47 2.02 -36.08
C THR A 187 -11.56 1.00 -35.74
N GLU A 188 -11.30 0.10 -34.78
CA GLU A 188 -12.28 -0.91 -34.35
C GLU A 188 -13.53 -0.30 -33.70
N GLN A 189 -13.37 0.77 -32.93
CA GLN A 189 -14.50 1.51 -32.35
C GLN A 189 -15.30 2.25 -33.43
N LEU A 190 -14.63 2.96 -34.34
CA LEU A 190 -15.28 3.67 -35.44
C LEU A 190 -16.09 2.74 -36.34
N LEU A 191 -15.52 1.60 -36.74
CA LEU A 191 -16.22 0.62 -37.57
C LEU A 191 -17.45 0.03 -36.85
N ARG A 192 -17.34 -0.28 -35.55
CA ARG A 192 -18.49 -0.72 -34.74
C ARG A 192 -19.58 0.34 -34.70
N ALA A 193 -19.22 1.60 -34.49
CA ALA A 193 -20.15 2.72 -34.43
C ALA A 193 -20.80 3.01 -35.80
N ILE A 194 -20.06 2.91 -36.90
CA ILE A 194 -20.59 3.05 -38.27
C ILE A 194 -21.67 1.99 -38.51
N ARG A 195 -21.39 0.75 -38.15
CA ARG A 195 -22.35 -0.36 -38.31
C ARG A 195 -23.59 -0.15 -37.44
N ALA A 196 -23.41 0.19 -36.16
CA ALA A 196 -24.51 0.35 -35.22
C ALA A 196 -25.45 1.52 -35.61
N ASN A 197 -24.88 2.64 -36.06
CA ASN A 197 -25.62 3.86 -36.39
C ASN A 197 -25.96 3.99 -37.89
N ARG A 198 -25.58 2.99 -38.71
CA ARG A 198 -25.66 3.04 -40.18
C ARG A 198 -25.12 4.37 -40.74
N ALA A 199 -23.99 4.81 -40.19
CA ALA A 199 -23.40 6.09 -40.53
C ALA A 199 -22.97 6.10 -42.01
N ARG A 200 -23.35 7.15 -42.74
CA ARG A 200 -22.88 7.38 -44.12
C ARG A 200 -21.64 8.26 -44.17
N VAL A 201 -21.46 9.07 -43.12
CA VAL A 201 -20.35 10.03 -43.01
C VAL A 201 -19.74 9.90 -41.61
N ALA A 202 -18.42 9.83 -41.55
CA ALA A 202 -17.65 9.94 -40.33
C ALA A 202 -16.65 11.10 -40.49
N VAL A 203 -16.61 12.00 -39.51
CA VAL A 203 -15.68 13.12 -39.45
C VAL A 203 -14.64 12.82 -38.38
N LEU A 204 -13.37 12.83 -38.76
CA LEU A 204 -12.25 12.68 -37.83
C LEU A 204 -11.69 14.08 -37.58
N ASP A 205 -11.77 14.53 -36.34
CA ASP A 205 -11.21 15.82 -35.91
C ASP A 205 -9.85 15.58 -35.26
N ILE A 206 -8.77 15.96 -35.93
CA ILE A 206 -7.40 15.65 -35.51
C ILE A 206 -6.75 16.93 -34.96
N THR A 207 -6.50 16.96 -33.64
CA THR A 207 -5.88 18.11 -32.98
C THR A 207 -4.59 17.70 -32.25
N GLY A 208 -3.46 18.31 -32.64
CA GLY A 208 -2.20 18.18 -31.91
C GLY A 208 -1.62 16.75 -31.87
N VAL A 209 -1.79 15.97 -32.94
CA VAL A 209 -1.32 14.59 -33.03
C VAL A 209 0.10 14.53 -33.57
N ALA A 210 0.99 13.84 -32.86
CA ALA A 210 2.26 13.37 -33.40
C ALA A 210 2.25 11.83 -33.47
N ALA A 211 2.79 11.30 -34.57
CA ALA A 211 2.95 9.87 -34.79
C ALA A 211 4.29 9.40 -34.23
N VAL A 212 4.31 8.25 -33.56
CA VAL A 212 5.52 7.56 -33.09
C VAL A 212 5.63 6.20 -33.77
#